data_AF-A0A497SJD8-F1
#
_entry.id   AF-A0A497SJD8-F1
#
_cell.length_a   1.000
_cell.length_b   1.000
_cell.length_c   1.000
_cell.angle_alpha   90.00
_cell.angle_beta   90.00
_cell.angle_gamma   90.00
#
_symmetry.space_group_name_H-M   'P 1'
#
loop_
_entity.id
_entity.type
_entity.pdbx_description
1 polymer ?
#
loop_
_entity_poly.entity_id
_entity_poly.type
_entity_poly.pdbx_seq_one_letter_code
_entity_poly.pdbx_strand_id
1 'polypeptide(L)'
;MVIIGKMIPNLLNFIILAMIIGPVGSIPYGLEILSPLEIFIILLLLYTLPIPFIFKLFEYGGYHRRIYRMRIFKKASEITGKEIEDMIEKGDRITSLFEKRMGHLGLYATIVIFTIVFGVFWASLFSYLLMVKRRRAIYSMIIGIIMGNTFWIIVISYFRSVIKPLEMMLIAVLIPLWIYGTKREMDILKRVAK
;
A
#
# COMPACT_ATOMS: atom_id res chain seq x y z
N MET A 1 11.73 -0.63 -37.10
CA MET A 1 12.77 -0.16 -36.16
C MET A 1 12.23 0.75 -35.05
N VAL A 2 11.27 1.65 -35.32
CA VAL A 2 10.65 2.53 -34.30
C VAL A 2 9.80 1.78 -33.25
N ILE A 3 9.19 0.66 -33.61
CA ILE A 3 8.32 -0.14 -32.71
C ILE A 3 9.15 -0.84 -31.61
N ILE A 4 10.28 -1.45 -31.98
CA ILE A 4 11.18 -2.14 -31.02
C ILE A 4 11.81 -1.13 -30.05
N GLY A 5 12.13 0.08 -30.53
CA GLY A 5 12.73 1.15 -29.72
C GLY A 5 11.83 1.69 -28.61
N LYS A 6 10.49 1.60 -28.74
CA LYS A 6 9.52 2.01 -27.71
C LYS A 6 9.02 0.86 -26.84
N MET A 7 9.08 -0.37 -27.35
CA MET A 7 8.59 -1.55 -26.64
C MET A 7 9.42 -1.88 -25.39
N ILE A 8 10.75 -1.79 -25.48
CA ILE A 8 11.66 -2.09 -24.37
C ILE A 8 11.49 -1.07 -23.21
N PRO A 9 11.52 0.26 -23.44
CA PRO A 9 11.28 1.24 -22.38
C PRO A 9 9.93 1.06 -21.70
N ASN A 10 8.87 0.81 -22.47
CA ASN A 10 7.51 0.67 -21.92
C ASN A 10 7.35 -0.60 -21.09
N LEU A 11 7.95 -1.72 -21.51
CA LEU A 11 7.94 -2.95 -20.73
C LEU A 11 8.72 -2.78 -19.42
N LEU A 12 9.86 -2.10 -19.47
CA LEU A 12 10.70 -1.86 -18.30
C LEU A 12 10.01 -0.90 -17.32
N ASN A 13 9.39 0.17 -17.82
CA ASN A 13 8.55 1.07 -17.03
C ASN A 13 7.36 0.34 -16.40
N PHE A 14 6.66 -0.51 -17.16
CA PHE A 14 5.56 -1.32 -16.64
C PHE A 14 6.00 -2.17 -15.44
N ILE A 15 7.12 -2.89 -15.55
CA ILE A 15 7.63 -3.75 -14.47
C ILE A 15 8.06 -2.92 -13.26
N ILE A 16 8.87 -1.87 -13.47
CA ILE A 16 9.38 -1.03 -12.36
C ILE A 16 8.22 -0.33 -11.64
N LEU A 17 7.30 0.28 -12.37
CA LEU A 17 6.17 0.98 -11.79
C LEU A 17 5.22 0.02 -11.08
N ALA A 18 5.08 -1.21 -11.59
CA ALA A 18 4.28 -2.22 -10.90
C ALA A 18 4.87 -2.51 -9.52
N MET A 19 6.20 -2.68 -9.44
CA MET A 19 6.87 -2.96 -8.16
C MET A 19 6.81 -1.79 -7.17
N ILE A 20 6.96 -0.54 -7.63
CA ILE A 20 7.12 0.63 -6.75
C ILE A 20 5.79 1.31 -6.42
N ILE A 21 4.97 1.55 -7.45
CA ILE A 21 3.77 2.39 -7.40
C ILE A 21 2.49 1.53 -7.38
N GLY A 22 2.57 0.31 -7.93
CA GLY A 22 1.44 -0.60 -8.00
C GLY A 22 0.62 -0.44 -9.29
N PRO A 23 -0.59 -1.05 -9.36
CA PRO A 23 -1.37 -1.18 -10.59
C PRO A 23 -1.77 0.17 -11.21
N VAL A 24 -2.01 1.20 -10.39
CA VAL A 24 -2.39 2.55 -10.84
C VAL A 24 -1.35 3.14 -11.79
N GLY A 25 -0.07 3.01 -11.42
CA GLY A 25 1.04 3.59 -12.18
C GLY A 25 1.49 2.72 -13.34
N SER A 26 1.32 1.40 -13.27
CA SER A 26 1.90 0.47 -14.23
C SER A 26 0.98 0.07 -15.38
N ILE A 27 -0.31 -0.17 -15.12
CA ILE A 27 -1.28 -0.64 -16.13
C ILE A 27 -1.34 0.24 -17.38
N PRO A 28 -1.29 1.59 -17.28
CA PRO A 28 -1.27 2.45 -18.46
C PRO A 28 -0.10 2.15 -19.43
N TYR A 29 1.11 1.87 -18.90
CA TYR A 29 2.26 1.51 -19.73
C TYR A 29 2.15 0.09 -20.29
N GLY A 30 1.57 -0.84 -19.51
CA GLY A 30 1.30 -2.19 -19.99
C GLY A 30 0.34 -2.20 -21.18
N LEU A 31 -0.73 -1.40 -21.14
CA LEU A 31 -1.76 -1.36 -22.20
C LEU A 31 -1.26 -0.75 -23.52
N GLU A 32 -0.09 -0.10 -23.54
CA GLU A 32 0.55 0.35 -24.78
C GLU A 32 1.20 -0.79 -25.58
N ILE A 33 1.52 -1.92 -24.93
CA ILE A 33 2.32 -3.01 -25.51
C ILE A 33 1.71 -4.40 -25.37
N LEU A 34 0.80 -4.60 -24.42
CA LEU A 34 0.22 -5.90 -24.07
C LEU A 34 -1.31 -5.82 -24.05
N SER A 35 -1.96 -6.96 -24.25
CA SER A 35 -3.39 -7.10 -24.09
C SER A 35 -3.79 -7.01 -22.59
N PRO A 36 -5.04 -6.61 -22.29
CA PRO A 36 -5.57 -6.59 -20.92
C PRO A 36 -5.37 -7.90 -20.15
N LEU A 37 -5.52 -9.04 -20.83
CA LEU A 37 -5.39 -10.36 -20.23
C LEU A 37 -3.94 -10.70 -19.89
N GLU A 38 -2.98 -10.37 -20.77
CA GLU A 38 -1.55 -10.54 -20.50
C GLU A 38 -1.11 -9.69 -19.30
N ILE A 39 -1.55 -8.42 -19.24
CA ILE A 39 -1.26 -7.53 -18.11
C ILE A 39 -1.82 -8.11 -16.81
N PHE A 40 -3.07 -8.59 -16.84
CA PHE A 40 -3.70 -9.19 -15.68
C PHE A 40 -2.89 -10.38 -15.14
N ILE A 41 -2.48 -11.30 -16.02
CA ILE A 41 -1.70 -12.49 -15.65
C ILE A 41 -0.32 -12.08 -15.10
N ILE A 42 0.39 -11.18 -15.78
CA ILE A 42 1.72 -10.72 -15.35
C ILE A 42 1.63 -10.05 -13.99
N LEU A 43 0.71 -9.11 -13.80
CA LEU A 43 0.55 -8.41 -12.52
C LEU A 43 0.07 -9.34 -11.42
N LEU A 44 -0.82 -10.30 -11.72
CA LEU A 44 -1.26 -11.29 -10.74
C LEU A 44 -0.07 -12.08 -10.20
N LEU A 45 0.79 -12.60 -11.08
CA LEU A 45 1.99 -13.36 -10.68
C LEU A 45 3.01 -12.45 -9.98
N LEU A 46 3.30 -11.29 -10.56
CA LEU A 46 4.27 -10.33 -10.04
C LEU A 46 3.90 -9.83 -8.63
N TYR A 47 2.61 -9.71 -8.33
CA TYR A 47 2.14 -9.27 -7.03
C TYR A 47 1.93 -10.40 -6.04
N THR A 48 1.48 -11.59 -6.46
CA THR A 48 1.18 -12.67 -5.53
C THR A 48 2.42 -13.45 -5.09
N LEU A 49 3.35 -13.74 -6.01
CA LEU A 49 4.53 -14.56 -5.72
C LEU A 49 5.45 -13.95 -4.64
N PRO A 50 5.70 -12.63 -4.61
CA PRO A 50 6.58 -12.04 -3.59
C PRO A 50 5.96 -11.93 -2.20
N ILE A 51 4.62 -12.04 -2.05
CA ILE A 51 3.93 -11.84 -0.76
C ILE A 51 4.59 -12.64 0.39
N PRO A 52 4.84 -13.96 0.27
CA PRO A 52 5.43 -14.72 1.37
C PRO A 52 6.84 -14.25 1.73
N PHE A 53 7.61 -13.81 0.73
CA PHE A 53 8.97 -13.30 0.90
C PHE A 53 8.98 -11.93 1.58
N ILE A 54 8.09 -11.02 1.18
CA ILE A 54 7.92 -9.70 1.79
C ILE A 54 7.58 -9.82 3.28
N PHE A 55 6.62 -10.69 3.63
CA PHE A 55 6.31 -10.94 5.04
C PHE A 55 7.48 -11.54 5.82
N LYS A 56 8.27 -12.44 5.20
CA LYS A 56 9.47 -13.00 5.83
C LYS A 56 10.52 -11.92 6.10
N LEU A 57 10.71 -10.98 5.17
CA LEU A 57 11.59 -9.82 5.36
C LEU A 57 11.13 -8.95 6.55
N PHE A 58 9.83 -8.66 6.64
CA PHE A 58 9.30 -7.88 7.76
C PHE A 58 9.36 -8.62 9.10
N GLU A 59 9.13 -9.94 9.11
CA GLU A 59 9.30 -10.78 10.30
C GLU A 59 10.76 -10.76 10.80
N TYR A 60 11.74 -10.85 9.89
CA TYR A 60 13.17 -10.72 10.24
C TYR A 60 13.50 -9.32 10.78
N GLY A 61 12.83 -8.29 10.27
CA GLY A 61 12.86 -6.92 10.80
C GLY A 61 12.09 -6.70 12.10
N GLY A 62 11.54 -7.74 12.75
CA GLY A 62 10.73 -7.66 13.98
C GLY A 62 11.31 -6.77 15.09
N TYR A 63 12.64 -6.73 15.21
CA TYR A 63 13.35 -5.86 16.14
C TYR A 63 13.19 -4.36 15.80
N HIS A 64 13.26 -4.01 14.51
CA HIS A 64 13.09 -2.63 14.03
C HIS A 64 11.68 -2.10 14.29
N ARG A 65 10.68 -2.98 14.25
CA ARG A 65 9.30 -2.64 14.57
C ARG A 65 9.14 -2.18 16.03
N ARG A 66 9.75 -2.91 16.96
CA ARG A 66 9.75 -2.52 18.38
C ARG A 66 10.46 -1.19 18.54
N ILE A 67 11.61 -1.00 17.90
CA ILE A 67 12.33 0.29 17.93
C ILE A 67 11.48 1.44 17.38
N TYR A 68 10.82 1.26 16.24
CA TYR A 68 10.01 2.29 15.61
C TYR A 68 8.81 2.68 16.47
N ARG A 69 8.08 1.69 17.01
CA ARG A 69 6.96 1.93 17.94
C ARG A 69 7.42 2.72 19.17
N MET A 70 8.55 2.32 19.77
CA MET A 70 9.12 3.03 20.93
C MET A 70 9.58 4.44 20.57
N ARG A 71 10.15 4.66 19.38
CA ARG A 71 10.55 5.99 18.92
C ARG A 71 9.35 6.92 18.72
N ILE A 72 8.24 6.42 18.18
CA ILE A 72 6.99 7.20 18.05
C ILE A 72 6.45 7.57 19.43
N PHE A 73 6.32 6.59 20.34
CA PHE A 73 5.77 6.87 21.67
C PHE A 73 6.69 7.74 22.52
N LYS A 74 8.01 7.62 22.36
CA LYS A 74 8.98 8.53 22.97
C LYS A 74 8.80 9.96 22.47
N LYS A 75 8.71 10.17 21.15
CA LYS A 75 8.39 11.50 20.59
C LYS A 75 7.05 12.03 21.08
N ALA A 76 6.02 11.18 21.15
CA ALA A 76 4.71 11.56 21.66
C ALA A 76 4.78 11.99 23.13
N SER A 77 5.52 11.25 23.95
CA SER A 77 5.80 11.57 25.36
C SER A 77 6.54 12.90 25.49
N GLU A 78 7.62 13.12 24.74
CA GLU A 78 8.37 14.38 24.71
C GLU A 78 7.50 15.60 24.35
N ILE A 79 6.58 15.44 23.38
CA ILE A 79 5.68 16.51 22.94
C ILE A 79 4.57 16.78 23.95
N THR A 80 4.11 15.75 24.66
CA THR A 80 2.88 15.81 25.47
C THR A 80 3.15 15.92 26.97
N GLY A 81 4.40 15.71 27.39
CA GLY A 81 4.83 15.69 28.78
C GLY A 81 4.32 14.48 29.58
N LYS A 82 3.70 13.49 28.92
CA LYS A 82 3.16 12.30 29.58
C LYS A 82 4.17 11.16 29.56
N GLU A 83 4.08 10.25 30.52
CA GLU A 83 4.97 9.09 30.58
C GLU A 83 4.82 8.19 29.35
N ILE A 84 5.93 7.54 28.95
CA ILE A 84 5.96 6.68 27.77
C ILE A 84 5.01 5.47 27.96
N GLU A 85 4.91 4.94 29.19
CA GLU A 85 4.02 3.84 29.53
C GLU A 85 2.55 4.20 29.33
N ASP A 86 2.12 5.37 29.81
CA ASP A 86 0.79 5.93 29.57
C ASP A 86 0.48 6.08 28.07
N MET A 87 1.46 6.50 27.27
CA MET A 87 1.31 6.65 25.82
C MET A 87 1.13 5.29 25.12
N ILE A 88 1.88 4.28 25.55
CA ILE A 88 1.77 2.91 25.03
C ILE A 88 0.39 2.35 25.36
N GLU A 89 -0.05 2.48 26.62
CA GLU A 89 -1.35 1.96 27.07
C GLU A 89 -2.52 2.61 26.33
N LYS A 90 -2.49 3.95 26.14
CA LYS A 90 -3.49 4.66 25.35
C LYS A 90 -3.49 4.23 23.88
N GLY A 91 -2.32 4.05 23.28
CA GLY A 91 -2.19 3.54 21.92
C GLY A 91 -2.80 2.15 21.75
N ASP A 92 -2.55 1.26 22.72
CA ASP A 92 -3.12 -0.09 22.74
C ASP A 92 -4.63 -0.08 22.97
N ARG A 93 -5.12 0.84 23.80
CA ARG A 93 -6.56 1.05 24.00
C ARG A 93 -7.26 1.53 22.74
N ILE A 94 -6.68 2.46 21.98
CA ILE A 94 -7.23 2.92 20.70
C ILE A 94 -7.25 1.78 19.68
N THR A 95 -6.17 1.00 19.62
CA THR A 95 -6.07 -0.16 18.71
C THR A 95 -7.15 -1.20 19.05
N SER A 96 -7.35 -1.51 20.33
CA SER A 96 -8.42 -2.43 20.76
C SER A 96 -9.82 -1.87 20.54
N LEU A 97 -10.03 -0.56 20.69
CA LEU A 97 -11.30 0.10 20.38
C LEU A 97 -11.60 0.08 18.88
N PHE A 98 -10.58 0.29 18.05
CA PHE A 98 -10.70 0.16 16.60
C PHE A 98 -11.06 -1.28 16.22
N GLU A 99 -10.37 -2.27 16.78
CA GLU A 99 -10.68 -3.69 16.57
C GLU A 99 -12.10 -4.05 17.04
N LYS A 100 -12.57 -3.50 18.16
CA LYS A 100 -13.95 -3.69 18.66
C LYS A 100 -15.02 -3.01 17.79
N ARG A 101 -14.74 -1.83 17.21
CA ARG A 101 -15.74 -1.05 16.45
C ARG A 101 -15.78 -1.35 14.96
N MET A 102 -14.62 -1.45 14.31
CA MET A 102 -14.51 -1.77 12.88
C MET A 102 -14.46 -3.28 12.62
N GLY A 103 -14.17 -4.06 13.66
CA GLY A 103 -13.94 -5.49 13.52
C GLY A 103 -12.71 -5.81 12.70
N HIS A 104 -12.46 -7.11 12.58
CA HIS A 104 -11.47 -7.65 11.65
C HIS A 104 -11.78 -7.30 10.18
N LEU A 105 -13.06 -7.08 9.84
CA LEU A 105 -13.50 -6.75 8.48
C LEU A 105 -12.98 -5.39 8.00
N GLY A 106 -13.02 -4.35 8.84
CA GLY A 106 -12.48 -3.03 8.47
C GLY A 106 -10.98 -3.05 8.21
N LEU A 107 -10.22 -3.85 8.96
CA LEU A 107 -8.79 -4.05 8.73
C LEU A 107 -8.53 -4.76 7.38
N TYR A 108 -9.30 -5.79 7.05
CA TYR A 108 -9.15 -6.51 5.77
C TYR A 108 -9.57 -5.65 4.58
N ALA A 109 -10.68 -4.91 4.70
CA ALA A 109 -11.11 -3.96 3.68
C ALA A 109 -10.04 -2.88 3.43
N THR A 110 -9.40 -2.39 4.50
CA THR A 110 -8.30 -1.42 4.37
C THR A 110 -7.12 -2.03 3.60
N ILE A 111 -6.71 -3.27 3.90
CA ILE A 111 -5.63 -3.96 3.16
C ILE A 111 -6.01 -4.14 1.68
N VAL A 112 -7.25 -4.50 1.38
CA VAL A 112 -7.77 -4.62 0.01
C VAL A 112 -7.65 -3.28 -0.71
N ILE A 113 -8.17 -2.20 -0.12
CA ILE A 113 -8.12 -0.85 -0.71
C ILE A 113 -6.66 -0.40 -0.93
N PHE A 114 -5.79 -0.60 0.05
CA PHE A 114 -4.37 -0.26 -0.10
C PHE A 114 -3.69 -1.07 -1.20
N THR A 115 -4.07 -2.34 -1.38
CA THR A 115 -3.54 -3.18 -2.46
C THR A 115 -4.04 -2.70 -3.82
N ILE A 116 -5.31 -2.28 -3.93
CA ILE A 116 -5.90 -1.72 -5.15
C ILE A 116 -5.18 -0.42 -5.56
N VAL A 117 -4.83 0.44 -4.60
CA VAL A 117 -4.28 1.78 -4.89
C VAL A 117 -2.75 1.78 -4.99
N PHE A 118 -2.06 1.08 -4.09
CA PHE A 118 -0.60 1.16 -3.96
C PHE A 118 0.12 -0.16 -4.24
N GLY A 119 -0.63 -1.24 -4.47
CA GLY A 119 -0.06 -2.56 -4.68
C GLY A 119 0.38 -3.26 -3.39
N VAL A 120 1.00 -4.42 -3.57
CA VAL A 120 1.24 -5.40 -2.50
C VAL A 120 2.29 -4.97 -1.50
N PHE A 121 3.36 -4.30 -1.94
CA PHE A 121 4.47 -3.94 -1.05
C PHE A 121 3.98 -3.03 0.08
N TRP A 122 3.28 -1.96 -0.28
CA TRP A 122 2.69 -1.02 0.66
C TRP A 122 1.61 -1.66 1.53
N ALA A 123 0.72 -2.44 0.94
CA ALA A 123 -0.31 -3.16 1.71
C ALA A 123 0.31 -4.14 2.72
N SER A 124 1.43 -4.79 2.36
CA SER A 124 2.18 -5.68 3.26
C SER A 124 2.82 -4.91 4.40
N LEU A 125 3.40 -3.75 4.13
CA LEU A 125 3.95 -2.88 5.16
C LEU A 125 2.85 -2.43 6.14
N PHE A 126 1.71 -1.95 5.64
CA PHE A 126 0.59 -1.55 6.49
C PHE A 126 0.04 -2.71 7.31
N SER A 127 -0.18 -3.86 6.68
CA SER A 127 -0.62 -5.07 7.38
C SER A 127 0.33 -5.46 8.51
N TYR A 128 1.65 -5.37 8.27
CA TYR A 128 2.67 -5.67 9.26
C TYR A 128 2.66 -4.66 10.41
N LEU A 129 2.56 -3.37 10.11
CA LEU A 129 2.44 -2.31 11.12
C LEU A 129 1.20 -2.50 11.99
N LEU A 130 0.07 -2.88 11.39
CA LEU A 130 -1.24 -3.08 12.04
C LEU A 130 -1.44 -4.46 12.71
N MET A 131 -0.40 -5.30 12.84
CA MET A 131 -0.51 -6.64 13.47
C MET A 131 -1.53 -7.58 12.83
N VAL A 132 -1.86 -7.41 11.56
CA VAL A 132 -2.85 -8.29 10.95
C VAL A 132 -2.27 -9.69 10.78
N LYS A 133 -3.02 -10.72 11.20
CA LYS A 133 -2.61 -12.12 11.05
C LYS A 133 -2.21 -12.41 9.62
N ARG A 134 -0.95 -12.85 9.41
CA ARG A 134 -0.34 -13.06 8.10
C ARG A 134 -1.26 -13.77 7.11
N ARG A 135 -1.84 -14.93 7.46
CA ARG A 135 -2.76 -15.66 6.56
C ARG A 135 -3.91 -14.79 6.05
N ARG A 136 -4.55 -14.03 6.93
CA ARG A 136 -5.70 -13.16 6.57
C ARG A 136 -5.27 -11.96 5.74
N ALA A 137 -4.11 -11.39 6.04
CA ALA A 137 -3.52 -10.32 5.24
C ALA A 137 -3.20 -10.78 3.81
N ILE A 138 -2.60 -11.97 3.67
CA ILE A 138 -2.29 -12.57 2.37
C ILE A 138 -3.58 -12.77 1.57
N TYR A 139 -4.62 -13.36 2.14
CA TYR A 139 -5.91 -13.52 1.45
C TYR A 139 -6.50 -12.18 1.02
N SER A 140 -6.46 -11.18 1.91
CA SER A 140 -6.95 -9.83 1.60
C SER A 140 -6.17 -9.18 0.46
N MET A 141 -4.85 -9.37 0.40
CA MET A 141 -4.02 -8.88 -0.71
C MET A 141 -4.31 -9.61 -2.00
N ILE A 142 -4.48 -10.94 -1.99
CA ILE A 142 -4.83 -11.70 -3.21
C ILE A 142 -6.16 -11.19 -3.79
N ILE A 143 -7.16 -10.99 -2.94
CA ILE A 143 -8.44 -10.39 -3.34
C ILE A 143 -8.21 -8.98 -3.89
N GLY A 144 -7.42 -8.16 -3.20
CA GLY A 144 -7.09 -6.81 -3.63
C GLY A 144 -6.32 -6.74 -4.96
N ILE A 145 -5.46 -7.71 -5.26
CA ILE A 145 -4.75 -7.82 -6.55
C ILE A 145 -5.75 -8.12 -7.66
N ILE A 146 -6.60 -9.12 -7.46
CA ILE A 146 -7.59 -9.52 -8.48
C ILE A 146 -8.54 -8.36 -8.76
N MET A 147 -9.12 -7.78 -7.70
CA MET A 147 -10.04 -6.65 -7.83
C MET A 147 -9.34 -5.42 -8.40
N GLY A 148 -8.14 -5.09 -7.91
CA GLY A 148 -7.38 -3.91 -8.30
C GLY A 148 -6.92 -3.97 -9.75
N ASN A 149 -6.35 -5.09 -10.18
CA ASN A 149 -5.96 -5.27 -11.57
C ASN A 149 -7.19 -5.17 -12.49
N THR A 150 -8.28 -5.83 -12.14
CA THR A 150 -9.53 -5.77 -12.93
C THR A 150 -10.06 -4.34 -13.01
N PHE A 151 -10.17 -3.66 -11.87
CA PHE A 151 -10.67 -2.29 -11.78
C PHE A 151 -9.82 -1.34 -12.63
N TRP A 152 -8.50 -1.34 -12.45
CA TRP A 152 -7.62 -0.41 -13.15
C TRP A 152 -7.48 -0.74 -14.63
N ILE A 153 -7.47 -2.02 -15.03
CA ILE A 153 -7.50 -2.39 -16.44
C ILE A 153 -8.76 -1.83 -17.11
N ILE A 154 -9.92 -1.99 -16.48
CA ILE A 154 -11.19 -1.46 -16.99
C ILE A 154 -11.13 0.06 -17.06
N VAL A 155 -10.83 0.74 -15.94
CA VAL A 155 -10.78 2.21 -15.85
C VAL A 155 -9.83 2.79 -16.88
N ILE A 156 -8.58 2.31 -16.95
CA ILE A 156 -7.61 2.83 -17.91
C ILE A 156 -8.01 2.51 -19.34
N SER A 157 -8.60 1.35 -19.63
CA SER A 157 -9.07 1.03 -20.99
C SER A 157 -10.13 2.03 -21.45
N TYR A 158 -11.03 2.46 -20.56
CA TYR A 158 -12.05 3.48 -20.87
C TYR A 158 -11.47 4.89 -20.96
N PHE A 159 -10.51 5.26 -20.10
CA PHE A 159 -9.97 6.62 -20.02
C PHE A 159 -8.67 6.84 -20.80
N ARG A 160 -8.16 5.84 -21.55
CA ARG A 160 -6.85 5.93 -22.23
C ARG A 160 -6.72 7.10 -23.22
N SER A 161 -7.85 7.56 -23.77
CA SER A 161 -7.88 8.68 -24.70
C SER A 161 -7.79 10.04 -24.00
N VAL A 162 -8.08 10.08 -22.70
CA VAL A 162 -8.16 11.30 -21.90
C VAL A 162 -6.95 11.44 -20.99
N ILE A 163 -6.52 10.35 -20.35
CA ILE A 163 -5.45 10.38 -19.34
C ILE A 163 -4.24 9.62 -19.85
N LYS A 164 -3.10 10.32 -19.94
CA LYS A 164 -1.83 9.73 -20.38
C LYS A 164 -1.20 8.89 -19.27
N PRO A 165 -0.35 7.88 -19.60
CA PRO A 165 0.36 7.07 -18.61
C PRO A 165 1.14 7.90 -17.57
N LEU A 166 1.77 8.99 -18.00
CA LEU A 166 2.50 9.89 -17.13
C LEU A 166 1.59 10.59 -16.10
N GLU A 167 0.39 11.00 -16.50
CA GLU A 167 -0.59 11.65 -15.63
C GLU A 167 -1.11 10.69 -14.57
N MET A 168 -1.39 9.43 -14.94
CA MET A 168 -1.76 8.39 -13.98
C MET A 168 -0.65 8.08 -12.98
N MET A 169 0.60 8.06 -13.44
CA MET A 169 1.76 7.91 -12.55
C MET A 169 1.84 9.06 -11.55
N LEU A 170 1.62 10.31 -11.99
CA LEU A 170 1.60 11.47 -11.09
C LEU A 170 0.45 11.38 -10.08
N ILE A 171 -0.75 10.97 -10.50
CA ILE A 171 -1.88 10.73 -9.58
C ILE A 171 -1.48 9.69 -8.52
N ALA A 172 -0.86 8.59 -8.92
CA ALA A 172 -0.44 7.55 -8.00
C ALA A 172 0.61 8.02 -6.97
N VAL A 173 1.47 8.97 -7.33
CA VAL A 173 2.44 9.61 -6.41
C VAL A 173 1.80 10.69 -5.53
N LEU A 174 0.75 11.36 -6.02
CA LEU A 174 0.06 12.41 -5.29
C LEU A 174 -0.86 11.86 -4.19
N ILE A 175 -1.47 10.68 -4.36
CA ILE A 175 -2.36 10.11 -3.33
C ILE A 175 -1.62 9.90 -1.98
N PRO A 176 -0.42 9.27 -1.91
CA PRO A 176 0.34 9.15 -0.68
C PRO A 176 0.74 10.52 -0.09
N LEU A 177 1.20 11.44 -0.94
CA LEU A 177 1.60 12.80 -0.52
C LEU A 177 0.41 13.58 0.06
N TRP A 178 -0.77 13.43 -0.52
CA TRP A 178 -1.99 14.06 -0.04
C TRP A 178 -2.44 13.44 1.30
N ILE A 179 -2.41 12.11 1.43
CA ILE A 179 -2.70 11.43 2.70
C ILE A 179 -1.75 11.90 3.80
N TYR A 180 -0.45 12.01 3.52
CA TYR A 180 0.55 12.45 4.47
C TYR A 180 0.49 13.96 4.76
N GLY A 181 0.26 14.77 3.73
CA GLY A 181 0.19 16.24 3.83
C GLY A 181 -1.06 16.74 4.56
N THR A 182 -2.18 16.03 4.44
CA THR A 182 -3.46 16.43 5.07
C THR A 182 -3.48 16.17 6.58
N LYS A 183 -2.69 15.21 7.08
CA LYS A 183 -2.56 14.96 8.52
C LYS A 183 -1.10 14.86 8.90
N ARG A 184 -0.54 15.98 9.38
CA ARG A 184 0.77 15.96 10.04
C ARG A 184 0.70 14.98 11.21
N GLU A 185 1.62 14.02 11.27
CA GLU A 185 1.73 13.05 12.37
C GLU A 185 1.57 13.73 13.74
N MET A 186 2.11 14.94 13.88
CA MET A 186 2.01 15.80 15.06
C MET A 186 0.57 16.05 15.54
N ASP A 187 -0.37 16.29 14.63
CA ASP A 187 -1.77 16.60 14.99
C ASP A 187 -2.53 15.34 15.42
N ILE A 188 -2.20 14.19 14.83
CA ILE A 188 -2.73 12.89 15.26
C ILE A 188 -2.19 12.57 16.66
N LEU A 189 -0.88 12.74 16.88
CA LEU A 189 -0.25 12.50 18.18
C LEU A 189 -0.84 13.38 19.28
N LYS A 190 -1.10 14.67 19.01
CA LYS A 190 -1.79 15.57 19.94
C LYS A 190 -3.21 15.12 20.28
N ARG A 191 -3.94 14.51 19.35
CA ARG A 191 -5.29 13.97 19.59
C ARG A 191 -5.27 12.68 20.39
N VAL A 192 -4.31 11.80 20.14
CA VAL A 192 -4.11 10.56 20.92
C VAL A 192 -3.73 10.88 22.37
N ALA A 193 -3.03 11.99 22.59
CA ALA A 193 -2.58 12.40 23.92
C ALA A 193 -3.65 13.09 24.77
N LYS A 194 -4.67 13.72 24.16
CA LYS A 194 -5.82 14.29 24.88
C LYS A 194 -6.65 13.16 25.49
#